data_AF-A0A949TM26-F1
#
_entry.id   AF-A0A949TM26-F1
#
_cell.length_a   1.000
_cell.length_b   1.000
_cell.length_c   1.000
_cell.angle_alpha   90.00
_cell.angle_beta   90.00
_cell.angle_gamma   90.00
#
_symmetry.space_group_name_H-M   'P 1'
#
loop_
_entity.id
_entity.type
_entity.pdbx_description
1 polymer ?
#
loop_
_entity_poly.entity_id
_entity_poly.type
_entity_poly.pdbx_seq_one_letter_code
_entity_poly.pdbx_strand_id
1 'polypeptide(L)'
;MTEDVFQAVQQLQQLCCKYFYSSPYWTERTDRAISSILRNPSKSGNPDHLVRNTLSDARKILHRRNEICSFTKIKMCDDDFGHDIETIPDFRFKNLETVFQYEDWLERACLSDRDKIILNLLFHGSEAQEVAEKLGITIEQARVQISRTRKRAKACWESDINV
;
A
#
# COMPACT_ATOMS: atom_id res chain seq x y z
N MET A 1 -27.89 -3.24 -11.06
CA MET A 1 -26.83 -2.74 -10.15
C MET A 1 -27.51 -1.82 -9.17
N THR A 2 -27.27 -1.98 -7.87
CA THR A 2 -27.81 -1.05 -6.84
C THR A 2 -27.07 0.28 -6.90
N GLU A 3 -27.73 1.35 -6.42
CA GLU A 3 -27.12 2.67 -6.28
C GLU A 3 -25.88 2.62 -5.37
N ASP A 4 -25.95 1.85 -4.29
CA ASP A 4 -24.84 1.66 -3.36
C ASP A 4 -23.58 1.09 -4.03
N VAL A 5 -23.76 0.06 -4.88
CA VAL A 5 -22.66 -0.55 -5.63
C VAL A 5 -22.14 0.41 -6.70
N PHE A 6 -23.02 1.15 -7.36
CA PHE A 6 -22.62 2.15 -8.34
C PHE A 6 -21.72 3.22 -7.70
N GLN A 7 -22.12 3.77 -6.56
CA GLN A 7 -21.32 4.76 -5.82
C GLN A 7 -19.98 4.18 -5.35
N ALA A 8 -19.97 2.96 -4.82
CA ALA A 8 -18.75 2.28 -4.41
C ALA A 8 -17.78 2.04 -5.58
N VAL A 9 -18.30 1.65 -6.75
CA VAL A 9 -17.49 1.51 -7.98
C VAL A 9 -16.91 2.86 -8.41
N GLN A 10 -17.70 3.93 -8.36
CA GLN A 10 -17.22 5.27 -8.69
C GLN A 10 -16.08 5.73 -7.78
N GLN A 11 -16.20 5.49 -6.47
CA GLN A 11 -15.13 5.78 -5.49
C GLN A 11 -13.86 4.97 -5.81
N LEU A 12 -13.99 3.68 -6.10
CA LEU A 12 -12.85 2.83 -6.46
C LEU A 12 -12.19 3.26 -7.77
N GLN A 13 -12.97 3.69 -8.76
CA GLN A 13 -12.44 4.23 -10.02
C GLN A 13 -11.68 5.54 -9.80
N GLN A 14 -12.18 6.45 -8.97
CA GLN A 14 -11.46 7.66 -8.59
C GLN A 14 -10.13 7.34 -7.92
N LEU A 15 -10.10 6.36 -7.01
CA LEU A 15 -8.86 5.86 -6.41
C LEU A 15 -7.91 5.28 -7.46
N CYS A 16 -8.41 4.43 -8.37
CA CYS A 16 -7.61 3.87 -9.45
C CYS A 16 -6.98 4.97 -10.32
N CYS A 17 -7.77 5.96 -10.76
CA CYS A 17 -7.25 7.09 -11.54
C CYS A 17 -6.22 7.93 -10.78
N LYS A 18 -6.45 8.17 -9.47
CA LYS A 18 -5.52 8.92 -8.62
C LYS A 18 -4.13 8.25 -8.54
N TYR A 19 -4.10 6.93 -8.53
CA TYR A 19 -2.86 6.15 -8.34
C TYR A 19 -2.33 5.49 -9.62
N PHE A 20 -3.03 5.62 -10.76
CA PHE A 20 -2.77 4.86 -11.99
C PHE A 20 -1.31 4.90 -12.44
N TYR A 21 -0.72 6.09 -12.48
CA TYR A 21 0.67 6.30 -12.91
C TYR A 21 1.70 6.23 -11.77
N SER A 22 1.25 6.34 -10.52
CA SER A 22 2.15 6.46 -9.37
C SER A 22 2.34 5.13 -8.65
N SER A 23 1.34 4.24 -8.62
CA SER A 23 1.38 3.03 -7.81
C SER A 23 0.75 1.84 -8.51
N PRO A 24 1.58 0.94 -9.10
CA PRO A 24 1.10 -0.33 -9.65
C PRO A 24 0.33 -1.17 -8.62
N TYR A 25 0.75 -1.10 -7.34
CA TYR A 25 0.08 -1.78 -6.24
C TYR A 25 -1.36 -1.29 -6.05
N TRP A 26 -1.57 0.03 -5.96
CA TRP A 26 -2.90 0.60 -5.81
C TRP A 26 -3.77 0.37 -7.05
N THR A 27 -3.19 0.43 -8.25
CA THR A 27 -3.88 0.10 -9.49
C THR A 27 -4.39 -1.35 -9.48
N GLU A 28 -3.53 -2.32 -9.15
CA GLU A 28 -3.97 -3.72 -9.09
C GLU A 28 -5.00 -3.96 -7.96
N ARG A 29 -4.78 -3.35 -6.79
CA ARG A 29 -5.69 -3.51 -5.64
C ARG A 29 -7.08 -2.94 -5.94
N THR A 30 -7.15 -1.77 -6.57
CA THR A 30 -8.43 -1.13 -6.93
C THR A 30 -9.11 -1.88 -8.07
N ASP A 31 -8.38 -2.35 -9.08
CA ASP A 31 -8.92 -3.17 -10.18
C ASP A 31 -9.56 -4.48 -9.66
N ARG A 32 -8.86 -5.18 -8.75
CA ARG A 32 -9.41 -6.36 -8.08
C ARG A 32 -10.63 -6.05 -7.23
N ALA A 33 -10.63 -4.93 -6.51
CA ALA A 33 -11.76 -4.51 -5.70
C ALA A 33 -12.99 -4.20 -6.57
N ILE A 34 -12.80 -3.52 -7.72
CA ILE A 34 -13.85 -3.26 -8.71
C ILE A 34 -14.37 -4.59 -9.28
N SER A 35 -13.48 -5.50 -9.68
CA SER A 35 -13.87 -6.82 -10.15
C SER A 35 -14.68 -7.60 -9.11
N SER A 36 -14.30 -7.50 -7.83
CA SER A 36 -15.00 -8.17 -6.72
C SER A 36 -16.40 -7.61 -6.49
N ILE A 37 -16.56 -6.28 -6.49
CA ILE A 37 -17.87 -5.65 -6.25
C ILE A 37 -18.83 -5.88 -7.44
N LEU A 38 -18.31 -5.85 -8.67
CA LEU A 38 -19.10 -6.07 -9.89
C LEU A 38 -19.59 -7.51 -10.04
N ARG A 39 -18.98 -8.49 -9.38
CA ARG A 39 -19.49 -9.88 -9.34
C ARG A 39 -20.84 -10.01 -8.64
N ASN A 40 -21.16 -9.10 -7.71
CA ASN A 40 -22.40 -9.11 -6.94
C ASN A 40 -23.12 -7.75 -7.03
N PRO A 41 -23.66 -7.39 -8.21
CA PRO A 41 -24.21 -6.05 -8.46
C PRO A 41 -25.53 -5.76 -7.73
N SER A 42 -26.13 -6.76 -7.10
CA SER A 42 -27.34 -6.64 -6.27
C SER A 42 -27.04 -6.39 -4.79
N LYS A 43 -25.77 -6.35 -4.39
CA LYS A 43 -25.37 -6.09 -3.00
C LYS A 43 -25.84 -4.70 -2.55
N SER A 44 -26.27 -4.56 -1.31
CA SER A 44 -26.73 -3.30 -0.74
C SER A 44 -26.02 -3.02 0.59
N GLY A 45 -25.95 -1.75 0.98
CA GLY A 45 -25.29 -1.30 2.20
C GLY A 45 -24.53 0.01 1.97
N ASN A 46 -23.86 0.51 3.01
CA ASN A 46 -23.12 1.76 2.90
C ASN A 46 -21.95 1.62 1.87
N PRO A 47 -21.88 2.49 0.84
CA PRO A 47 -20.83 2.46 -0.18
C PRO A 47 -19.40 2.45 0.39
N ASP A 48 -19.12 3.27 1.40
CA ASP A 48 -17.77 3.37 2.00
C ASP A 48 -17.35 2.06 2.66
N HIS A 49 -18.31 1.35 3.27
CA HIS A 49 -18.07 0.03 3.82
C HIS A 49 -17.85 -1.01 2.72
N LEU A 50 -18.58 -0.93 1.61
CA LEU A 50 -18.37 -1.82 0.47
C LEU A 50 -16.96 -1.63 -0.10
N VAL A 51 -16.53 -0.39 -0.29
CA VAL A 51 -15.17 -0.02 -0.75
C VAL A 51 -14.11 -0.52 0.20
N ARG A 52 -14.23 -0.23 1.51
CA ARG A 52 -13.26 -0.66 2.52
C ARG A 52 -13.13 -2.19 2.56
N ASN A 53 -14.25 -2.90 2.49
CA ASN A 53 -14.27 -4.36 2.53
C ASN A 53 -13.59 -4.96 1.28
N THR A 54 -13.96 -4.52 0.08
CA THR A 54 -13.37 -5.07 -1.15
C THR A 54 -11.89 -4.74 -1.31
N LEU A 55 -11.44 -3.56 -0.88
CA LEU A 55 -10.02 -3.21 -0.82
C LEU A 55 -9.25 -4.04 0.21
N SER A 56 -9.87 -4.38 1.34
CA SER A 56 -9.29 -5.27 2.34
C SER A 56 -9.13 -6.69 1.79
N ASP A 57 -10.15 -7.21 1.11
CA ASP A 57 -10.09 -8.54 0.50
C ASP A 57 -9.06 -8.59 -0.63
N ALA A 58 -9.03 -7.58 -1.50
CA ALA A 58 -8.02 -7.46 -2.55
C ALA A 58 -6.60 -7.45 -1.96
N ARG A 59 -6.36 -6.71 -0.87
CA ARG A 59 -5.08 -6.71 -0.16
C ARG A 59 -4.68 -8.10 0.32
N LYS A 60 -5.60 -8.84 0.95
CA LYS A 60 -5.32 -10.22 1.43
C LYS A 60 -4.92 -11.14 0.27
N ILE A 61 -5.60 -11.04 -0.86
CA ILE A 61 -5.28 -11.81 -2.07
C ILE A 61 -3.89 -11.45 -2.60
N LEU A 62 -3.58 -10.16 -2.71
CA LEU A 62 -2.27 -9.70 -3.18
C LEU A 62 -1.15 -10.14 -2.24
N HIS A 63 -1.36 -10.03 -0.93
CA HIS A 63 -0.43 -10.49 0.08
C HIS A 63 -0.16 -11.99 -0.06
N ARG A 64 -1.22 -12.80 -0.14
CA ARG A 64 -1.09 -14.25 -0.34
C ARG A 64 -0.40 -14.61 -1.66
N ARG A 65 -0.64 -13.87 -2.73
CA ARG A 65 0.08 -14.05 -4.01
C ARG A 65 1.57 -13.79 -3.83
N ASN A 66 1.93 -12.70 -3.16
CA ASN A 66 3.33 -12.35 -2.91
C ASN A 66 4.03 -13.41 -2.05
N GLU A 67 3.36 -13.95 -1.03
CA GLU A 67 3.85 -15.11 -0.28
C GLU A 67 4.11 -16.30 -1.22
N ILE A 68 3.14 -16.69 -2.07
CA ILE A 68 3.29 -17.83 -3.00
C ILE A 68 4.44 -17.61 -3.99
N CYS A 69 4.51 -16.42 -4.59
CA CYS A 69 5.59 -16.04 -5.52
C CYS A 69 6.97 -16.07 -4.84
N SER A 70 7.06 -15.79 -3.54
CA SER A 70 8.34 -15.89 -2.81
C SER A 70 8.86 -17.33 -2.71
N PHE A 71 7.98 -18.34 -2.74
CA PHE A 71 8.35 -19.76 -2.76
C PHE A 71 8.70 -20.27 -4.15
N THR A 72 8.12 -19.67 -5.19
CA THR A 72 8.42 -20.00 -6.57
C THR A 72 9.61 -19.16 -7.03
N LYS A 73 10.84 -19.69 -6.89
CA LYS A 73 11.93 -19.24 -7.75
C LYS A 73 11.48 -19.51 -9.18
N ILE A 74 10.93 -18.49 -9.84
CA ILE A 74 10.71 -18.52 -11.28
C ILE A 74 12.11 -18.68 -11.85
N LYS A 75 12.48 -19.91 -12.19
CA LYS A 75 13.61 -20.15 -13.08
C LYS A 75 13.22 -19.40 -14.34
N MET A 76 13.92 -18.31 -14.64
CA MET A 76 13.92 -17.78 -15.99
C MET A 76 14.39 -18.96 -16.83
N CYS A 77 13.52 -19.52 -17.66
CA CYS A 77 13.98 -20.42 -18.70
C CYS A 77 14.88 -19.55 -19.57
N ASP A 78 16.16 -19.90 -19.64
CA ASP A 78 17.06 -19.41 -20.67
C ASP A 78 16.54 -19.97 -22.01
N ASP A 79 15.44 -19.43 -22.51
CA ASP A 79 14.88 -19.81 -23.80
C ASP A 79 15.51 -18.94 -24.88
N ASP A 80 16.44 -19.60 -25.55
CA ASP A 80 17.34 -19.24 -26.65
C ASP A 80 16.58 -18.89 -27.96
N PHE A 81 15.54 -18.07 -27.91
CA PHE A 81 14.79 -17.64 -29.10
C PHE A 81 14.70 -16.13 -29.20
N GLY A 82 15.49 -15.60 -30.14
CA GLY A 82 15.63 -14.20 -30.45
C GLY A 82 14.29 -13.51 -30.72
N HIS A 83 13.96 -12.60 -29.82
CA HIS A 83 13.53 -11.22 -30.09
C HIS A 83 13.49 -10.55 -28.73
N ASP A 84 14.51 -9.74 -28.44
CA ASP A 84 14.68 -8.98 -27.20
C ASP A 84 13.58 -7.91 -27.05
N ILE A 85 12.35 -8.33 -26.77
CA ILE A 85 11.55 -7.61 -25.80
C ILE A 85 12.05 -8.15 -24.48
N GLU A 86 13.13 -7.52 -24.00
CA GLU A 86 13.59 -7.57 -22.62
C GLU A 86 12.40 -7.18 -21.74
N THR A 87 11.51 -8.13 -21.48
CA THR A 87 10.59 -8.08 -20.36
C THR A 87 11.44 -8.41 -19.15
N ILE A 88 12.41 -7.53 -18.88
CA ILE A 88 13.12 -7.51 -17.61
C ILE A 88 11.98 -7.41 -16.60
N PRO A 89 11.72 -8.46 -15.80
CA PRO A 89 10.85 -8.30 -14.65
C PRO A 89 11.51 -7.17 -13.89
N ASP A 90 10.85 -6.03 -13.76
CA ASP A 90 11.52 -4.83 -13.30
C ASP A 90 11.84 -4.97 -11.81
N PHE A 91 12.90 -5.71 -11.51
CA PHE A 91 13.40 -5.98 -10.18
C PHE A 91 13.91 -4.68 -9.54
N ARG A 92 14.00 -3.57 -10.30
CA ARG A 92 14.18 -2.22 -9.77
C ARG A 92 12.97 -1.73 -8.96
N PHE A 93 11.81 -2.39 -9.08
CA PHE A 93 10.54 -2.00 -8.45
C PHE A 93 10.18 -2.82 -7.21
N LYS A 94 11.00 -3.79 -6.78
CA LYS A 94 10.80 -4.48 -5.48
C LYS A 94 10.69 -3.48 -4.32
N ASN A 95 11.44 -2.37 -4.41
CA ASN A 95 11.36 -1.28 -3.43
C ASN A 95 10.08 -0.47 -3.54
N LEU A 96 9.53 -0.29 -4.75
CA LEU A 96 8.31 0.50 -4.98
C LEU A 96 7.05 -0.21 -4.49
N GLU A 97 6.92 -1.52 -4.69
CA GLU A 97 5.78 -2.27 -4.14
C GLU A 97 5.81 -2.27 -2.60
N THR A 98 7.01 -2.43 -2.01
CA THR A 98 7.21 -2.30 -0.57
C THR A 98 6.85 -0.90 -0.08
N VAL A 99 7.19 0.14 -0.86
CA VAL A 99 6.87 1.52 -0.54
C VAL A 99 5.36 1.75 -0.45
N PHE A 100 4.58 1.29 -1.43
CA PHE A 100 3.12 1.47 -1.40
C PHE A 100 2.44 0.67 -0.30
N GLN A 101 2.99 -0.49 0.05
CA GLN A 101 2.53 -1.28 1.19
C GLN A 101 2.76 -0.53 2.52
N TYR A 102 3.89 0.17 2.66
CA TYR A 102 4.14 1.01 3.83
C TYR A 102 3.20 2.21 3.90
N GLU A 103 2.93 2.90 2.78
CA GLU A 103 1.98 4.01 2.75
C GLU A 103 0.56 3.56 3.11
N ASP A 104 0.07 2.46 2.54
CA ASP A 104 -1.24 1.88 2.89
C ASP A 104 -1.31 1.45 4.35
N TRP A 105 -0.24 0.84 4.87
CA TRP A 105 -0.21 0.47 6.29
C TRP A 105 -0.23 1.71 7.17
N LEU A 106 0.57 2.73 6.87
CA LEU A 106 0.68 3.93 7.68
C LEU A 106 -0.64 4.70 7.76
N GLU A 107 -1.41 4.74 6.67
CA GLU A 107 -2.75 5.34 6.65
C GLU A 107 -3.66 4.65 7.69
N ARG A 108 -3.63 3.32 7.76
CA ARG A 108 -4.48 2.50 8.63
C ARG A 108 -3.95 2.30 10.04
N ALA A 109 -2.65 2.51 10.26
CA ALA A 109 -2.00 2.24 11.53
C ALA A 109 -2.62 3.08 12.67
N CYS A 110 -2.80 2.46 13.84
CA CYS A 110 -3.27 3.10 15.07
C CYS A 110 -2.12 3.91 15.73
N LEU A 111 -1.54 4.82 14.96
CA LEU A 111 -0.47 5.73 15.37
C LEU A 111 -1.03 7.15 15.46
N SER A 112 -0.43 7.98 16.32
CA SER A 112 -0.81 9.40 16.37
C SER A 112 -0.47 10.10 15.06
N ASP A 113 -1.22 11.14 14.70
CA ASP A 113 -0.97 11.89 13.45
C ASP A 113 0.46 12.44 13.39
N ARG A 114 1.00 12.84 14.55
CA ARG A 114 2.39 13.26 14.68
C ARG A 114 3.38 12.15 14.31
N ASP A 115 3.11 10.92 14.72
CA ASP A 115 3.95 9.77 14.38
C ASP A 115 3.85 9.43 12.90
N LYS A 116 2.65 9.50 12.32
CA LYS A 116 2.43 9.31 10.88
C LYS A 116 3.21 10.35 10.07
N ILE A 117 3.20 11.62 10.49
CA ILE A 117 4.00 12.69 9.86
C ILE A 117 5.49 12.36 9.92
N ILE A 118 6.02 12.00 11.10
CA ILE A 118 7.44 11.67 11.26
C ILE A 118 7.83 10.50 10.35
N LEU A 119 7.05 9.43 10.35
CA LEU A 119 7.33 8.25 9.54
C LEU A 119 7.26 8.56 8.04
N ASN A 120 6.27 9.35 7.59
CA ASN A 120 6.19 9.80 6.20
C ASN A 120 7.43 10.61 5.79
N LEU A 121 7.89 11.54 6.62
CA LEU A 121 9.11 12.31 6.34
C LEU A 121 10.31 11.37 6.20
N LEU A 122 10.54 10.51 7.19
CA LEU A 122 11.66 9.56 7.17
C LEU A 122 11.62 8.63 5.96
N PHE A 123 10.42 8.23 5.56
CA PHE A 123 10.20 7.34 4.43
C PHE A 123 10.55 7.99 3.09
N HIS A 124 10.33 9.29 2.95
CA HIS A 124 10.74 10.08 1.79
C HIS A 124 12.22 10.53 1.84
N GLY A 125 12.99 10.03 2.81
CA GLY A 125 14.42 10.31 2.94
C GLY A 125 14.76 11.51 3.82
N SER A 126 13.78 12.14 4.47
CA SER A 126 14.04 13.28 5.35
C SER A 126 14.88 12.91 6.57
N GLU A 127 15.76 13.83 6.95
CA GLU A 127 16.60 13.69 8.12
C GLU A 127 16.01 14.34 9.38
N ALA A 128 16.70 14.18 10.52
CA ALA A 128 16.27 14.74 11.80
C ALA A 128 16.12 16.27 11.78
N GLN A 129 16.88 16.97 10.94
CA GLN A 129 16.76 18.41 10.76
C GLN A 129 15.42 18.79 10.11
N GLU A 130 15.04 18.14 9.01
CA GLU A 130 13.78 18.41 8.32
C GLU A 130 12.58 18.04 9.19
N VAL A 131 12.70 16.97 9.99
CA VAL A 131 11.68 16.61 11.00
C VAL A 131 11.58 17.68 12.09
N ALA A 132 12.70 18.23 12.54
CA ALA A 132 12.74 19.31 13.53
C ALA A 132 12.06 20.58 13.00
N GLU A 133 12.40 20.99 11.78
CA GLU A 133 11.80 22.13 11.10
C GLU A 133 10.29 21.96 10.90
N LYS A 134 9.85 20.79 10.40
CA LYS A 134 8.43 20.52 10.14
C LYS A 134 7.59 20.53 11.42
N LEU A 135 8.17 20.11 12.54
CA LEU A 135 7.48 20.01 13.83
C LEU A 135 7.71 21.20 14.76
N GLY A 136 8.56 22.16 14.38
CA GLY A 136 8.92 23.31 15.21
C GLY A 136 9.63 22.92 16.51
N ILE A 137 10.49 21.90 16.47
CA ILE A 137 11.22 21.38 17.64
C ILE A 137 12.74 21.44 17.43
N THR A 138 13.53 21.16 18.47
CA THR A 138 14.99 21.07 18.32
C THR A 138 15.41 19.77 17.62
N ILE A 139 16.60 19.76 17.00
CA ILE A 139 17.15 18.56 16.34
C ILE A 139 17.31 17.39 17.33
N GLU A 140 17.72 17.69 18.56
CA GLU A 140 17.86 16.69 19.63
C GLU A 140 16.52 16.06 20.00
N GLN A 141 15.47 16.89 20.13
CA GLN A 141 14.10 16.43 20.35
C GLN A 141 13.60 15.60 19.17
N ALA A 142 13.90 16.02 17.93
CA ALA A 142 13.53 15.27 16.73
C ALA A 142 14.18 13.89 16.70
N ARG A 143 15.47 13.75 17.02
CA ARG A 143 16.15 12.45 17.12
C ARG A 143 15.48 11.52 18.13
N VAL A 144 15.14 12.03 19.32
CA VAL A 144 14.42 11.26 20.35
C VAL A 144 13.03 10.84 19.85
N GLN A 145 12.28 11.77 19.24
CA GLN A 145 10.95 11.49 18.70
C GLN A 145 11.00 10.47 17.56
N ILE A 146 11.96 10.56 16.64
CA ILE A 146 12.19 9.59 15.56
C ILE A 146 12.41 8.19 16.16
N SER A 147 13.30 8.08 17.15
CA SER A 147 13.59 6.79 17.81
C SER A 147 12.34 6.20 18.48
N ARG A 148 11.60 7.00 19.25
CA ARG A 148 10.36 6.58 19.92
C ARG A 148 9.27 6.21 18.92
N THR A 149 9.16 6.96 17.83
CA THR A 149 8.19 6.73 16.76
C THR A 149 8.47 5.41 16.05
N ARG A 150 9.73 5.15 15.67
CA ARG A 150 10.15 3.86 15.09
C ARG A 150 9.83 2.68 16.01
N LYS A 151 10.09 2.83 17.32
CA LYS A 151 9.76 1.78 18.30
C LYS A 151 8.26 1.48 18.36
N ARG A 152 7.42 2.51 18.39
CA ARG A 152 5.95 2.37 18.39
C ARG A 152 5.43 1.80 17.06
N ALA A 153 5.96 2.28 15.95
CA ALA A 153 5.63 1.78 14.61
C ALA A 153 5.94 0.29 14.48
N LYS A 154 7.12 -0.15 14.93
CA LYS A 154 7.50 -1.56 14.94
C LYS A 154 6.54 -2.42 15.76
N ALA A 155 6.20 -2.00 16.98
CA ALA A 155 5.25 -2.74 17.81
C ALA A 155 3.85 -2.83 17.17
N CYS A 156 3.38 -1.74 16.54
CA CYS A 156 2.12 -1.72 15.80
C CYS A 156 2.16 -2.67 14.59
N TRP A 157 3.26 -2.66 13.84
CA TRP A 157 3.45 -3.51 12.66
C TRP A 157 3.49 -5.00 13.04
N GLU A 158 4.23 -5.37 14.10
CA GLU A 158 4.29 -6.74 14.60
C GLU A 158 2.93 -7.23 15.11
N SER A 159 2.13 -6.35 15.72
CA SER A 159 0.76 -6.68 16.12
C SER A 159 -0.16 -6.89 14.92
N ASP A 160 0.03 -6.16 13.82
CA ASP A 160 -0.80 -6.23 12.61
C ASP A 160 -0.47 -7.47 11.74
N ILE A 161 0.78 -7.94 11.74
CA ILE A 161 1.20 -9.12 10.96
C ILE A 161 0.83 -10.44 11.65
N ASN A 162 0.76 -10.46 12.99
CA ASN A 162 0.43 -11.66 13.76
C ASN A 162 -1.09 -11.94 13.84
N VAL A 163 -1.90 -11.29 12.99
CA VAL A 163 -3.36 -11.43 12.87
C VAL A 163 -3.73 -11.85 11.46
#